data_AF-A0A6G2DEG1-F1
#
_entry.id   AF-A0A6G2DEG1-F1
#
_cell.length_a   1.000
_cell.length_b   1.000
_cell.length_c   1.000
_cell.angle_alpha   90.00
_cell.angle_beta   90.00
_cell.angle_gamma   90.00
#
_symmetry.space_group_name_H-M   'P 1'
#
loop_
_entity.id
_entity.type
_entity.pdbx_description
1 polymer ?
#
loop_
_entity_poly.entity_id
_entity_poly.type
_entity_poly.pdbx_seq_one_letter_code
_entity_poly.pdbx_strand_id
1 'polypeptide(L)'
;PIPLTYEDIDLPSNWQEVTSAADYEKAIAQIHHHLRQGDTYQVNYTVQLKQKLSANPFAIYNRMVVEQEAGYNAYVEHDEMAVISMSPELFFEQNDRELTTRPMKGTTQRGVTDQEDLEQASWLE
;
A
#
# COMPACT_ATOMS: atom_id res chain seq x y z
N PRO A 1 4.66 -17.44 -13.48
CA PRO A 1 3.33 -17.80 -12.92
C PRO A 1 3.16 -17.08 -11.57
N ILE A 2 1.95 -16.61 -11.26
CA ILE A 2 1.65 -16.08 -9.92
C ILE A 2 1.78 -17.24 -8.92
N PRO A 3 2.60 -17.13 -7.85
CA PRO A 3 2.74 -18.20 -6.86
C PRO A 3 1.40 -18.45 -6.16
N LEU A 4 1.10 -19.73 -5.88
CA LEU A 4 -0.08 -20.14 -5.10
C LEU A 4 0.28 -20.49 -3.66
N THR A 5 1.57 -20.66 -3.38
CA THR A 5 2.13 -21.00 -2.07
C THR A 5 3.49 -20.30 -1.92
N TYR A 6 3.98 -20.20 -0.69
CA TYR A 6 5.28 -19.61 -0.36
C TYR A 6 5.99 -20.43 0.72
N GLU A 7 7.32 -20.30 0.76
CA GLU A 7 8.13 -20.84 1.86
C GLU A 7 7.92 -20.00 3.11
N ASP A 8 7.87 -20.64 4.28
CA ASP A 8 7.74 -19.91 5.54
C ASP A 8 8.99 -19.04 5.77
N ILE A 9 8.76 -17.74 5.93
CA ILE A 9 9.81 -16.74 6.13
C ILE A 9 9.49 -15.90 7.35
N ASP A 10 10.51 -15.66 8.17
CA ASP A 10 10.37 -14.77 9.32
C ASP A 10 10.33 -13.32 8.85
N LEU A 11 9.17 -12.69 9.06
CA LEU A 11 8.98 -11.26 8.87
C LEU A 11 8.74 -10.62 10.23
N PRO A 12 9.65 -9.76 10.71
CA PRO A 12 9.49 -9.07 11.98
C PRO A 12 8.21 -8.23 12.00
N SER A 13 7.54 -8.20 13.16
CA SER A 13 6.34 -7.40 13.39
C SER A 13 6.63 -6.00 13.95
N ASN A 14 7.84 -5.78 14.48
CA ASN A 14 8.25 -4.54 15.14
C ASN A 14 8.81 -3.49 14.17
N TRP A 15 8.02 -3.10 13.17
CA TRP A 15 8.37 -2.03 12.24
C TRP A 15 8.45 -0.69 12.96
N GLN A 16 9.44 0.14 12.59
CA GLN A 16 9.62 1.46 13.18
C GLN A 16 9.16 2.55 12.22
N GLU A 17 8.29 3.43 12.69
CA GLU A 17 8.00 4.68 12.00
C GLU A 17 9.24 5.56 11.97
N VAL A 18 9.58 6.05 10.78
CA VAL A 18 10.67 7.00 10.57
C VAL A 18 10.25 8.40 10.99
N THR A 19 8.96 8.71 10.85
CA THR A 19 8.36 9.99 11.19
C THR A 19 8.02 10.00 12.68
N SER A 20 8.44 11.03 13.41
CA SER A 20 8.03 11.18 14.81
C SER A 20 6.58 11.65 14.94
N ALA A 21 5.94 11.37 16.06
CA ALA A 21 4.58 11.87 16.33
C ALA A 21 4.49 13.40 16.24
N ALA A 22 5.50 14.12 16.74
CA ALA A 22 5.55 15.57 16.67
C ALA A 22 5.68 16.09 15.22
N ASP A 23 6.48 15.42 14.39
CA ASP A 23 6.61 15.78 12.97
C ASP A 23 5.33 15.46 12.19
N TYR A 24 4.67 14.35 12.51
CA TYR A 24 3.37 13.99 11.95
C TYR A 24 2.32 15.07 12.27
N GLU A 25 2.15 15.43 13.54
CA GLU A 25 1.20 16.47 13.98
C GLU A 25 1.47 17.81 13.29
N LYS A 26 2.75 18.19 13.20
CA LYS A 26 3.16 19.41 12.51
C LYS A 26 2.80 19.37 11.02
N ALA A 27 3.07 18.25 10.34
CA ALA A 27 2.73 18.09 8.92
C ALA A 27 1.21 18.15 8.69
N ILE A 28 0.41 17.49 9.53
CA ILE A 28 -1.06 17.53 9.46
C ILE A 28 -1.59 18.95 9.69
N ALA A 29 -1.05 19.68 10.67
CA ALA A 29 -1.44 21.07 10.93
C ALA A 29 -1.15 21.97 9.71
N GLN A 30 -0.01 21.78 9.05
CA GLN A 30 0.36 22.50 7.82
C GLN A 30 -0.57 22.15 6.66
N ILE A 31 -0.85 20.86 6.44
CA ILE A 31 -1.80 20.42 5.40
C ILE A 31 -3.16 21.08 5.61
N HIS A 32 -3.71 21.04 6.83
CA HIS A 32 -4.97 21.70 7.14
C HIS A 32 -4.94 23.21 6.95
N HIS A 33 -3.80 23.86 7.21
CA HIS A 33 -3.65 25.28 6.93
C HIS A 33 -3.78 25.57 5.44
N HIS A 34 -3.07 24.84 4.59
CA HIS A 34 -3.14 24.99 3.13
C HIS A 34 -4.52 24.65 2.56
N LEU A 35 -5.19 23.61 3.08
CA LEU A 35 -6.57 23.29 2.71
C LEU A 35 -7.52 24.47 3.02
N ARG A 36 -7.37 25.13 4.17
CA ARG A 36 -8.21 26.28 4.57
C ARG A 36 -7.93 27.54 3.76
N GLN A 37 -6.70 27.76 3.32
CA GLN A 37 -6.36 28.89 2.44
C GLN A 37 -6.84 28.67 1.00
N GLY A 38 -7.20 27.43 0.64
CA GLY A 38 -7.61 27.07 -0.72
C GLY A 38 -6.41 26.76 -1.63
N ASP A 39 -5.23 26.50 -1.08
CA ASP A 39 -4.02 26.17 -1.86
C ASP A 39 -4.11 24.78 -2.50
N THR A 40 -4.85 23.87 -1.87
CA THR A 40 -5.17 22.53 -2.39
C THR A 40 -6.49 22.04 -1.80
N TYR A 41 -7.07 21.00 -2.41
CA TYR A 41 -8.32 20.37 -1.95
C TYR A 41 -8.11 19.02 -1.27
N GLN A 42 -7.03 18.31 -1.61
CA GLN A 42 -6.73 16.99 -1.06
C GLN A 42 -5.22 16.75 -1.08
N VAL A 43 -4.70 16.14 -0.02
CA VAL A 43 -3.31 15.69 0.09
C VAL A 43 -3.31 14.24 0.54
N ASN A 44 -2.55 13.39 -0.15
CA ASN A 44 -2.22 12.04 0.34
C ASN A 44 -0.88 12.14 1.08
N TYR A 45 -0.94 12.09 2.42
CA TYR A 45 0.24 12.15 3.27
C TYR A 45 0.58 10.74 3.76
N THR A 46 1.82 10.30 3.53
CA THR A 46 2.30 8.97 3.90
C THR A 46 3.47 9.07 4.87
N VAL A 47 3.59 8.07 5.74
CA VAL A 47 4.76 7.89 6.61
C VAL A 47 5.50 6.62 6.21
N GLN A 48 6.81 6.60 6.45
CA GLN A 48 7.63 5.44 6.14
C GLN A 48 7.80 4.56 7.37
N LEU A 49 7.58 3.25 7.20
CA LEU A 49 8.01 2.22 8.12
C LEU A 49 9.35 1.63 7.68
N LYS A 50 10.24 1.35 8.63
CA LYS A 50 11.54 0.71 8.37
C LYS A 50 11.77 -0.47 9.29
N GLN A 51 12.46 -1.47 8.73
CA GLN A 51 12.96 -2.62 9.45
C GLN A 51 14.15 -3.23 8.71
N LYS A 52 15.07 -3.85 9.45
CA LYS A 52 16.11 -4.71 8.89
C LYS A 52 15.52 -6.09 8.63
N LEU A 53 15.59 -6.52 7.38
CA LEU A 53 15.13 -7.84 6.95
C LEU A 53 16.33 -8.71 6.64
N SER A 54 16.28 -9.98 7.07
CA SER A 54 17.27 -11.01 6.73
C SER A 54 16.75 -11.99 5.66
N ALA A 55 15.43 -11.98 5.41
CA ALA A 55 14.80 -12.83 4.42
C ALA A 55 15.17 -12.42 2.99
N ASN A 56 15.22 -13.41 2.10
CA ASN A 56 15.44 -13.18 0.67
C ASN A 56 14.30 -12.33 0.08
N PRO A 57 14.60 -11.23 -0.65
CA PRO A 57 13.56 -10.35 -1.20
C PRO A 57 12.55 -11.05 -2.12
N PHE A 58 12.98 -12.01 -2.91
CA PHE A 58 12.08 -12.78 -3.79
C PHE A 58 11.13 -13.68 -2.98
N ALA A 59 11.60 -14.25 -1.86
CA ALA A 59 10.72 -14.99 -0.95
C ALA A 59 9.68 -14.07 -0.29
N ILE A 60 10.07 -12.85 0.09
CA ILE A 60 9.14 -11.83 0.59
C ILE A 60 8.08 -11.51 -0.48
N TYR A 61 8.49 -11.30 -1.73
CA TYR A 61 7.57 -11.06 -2.84
C TYR A 61 6.57 -12.20 -2.99
N ASN A 62 7.02 -13.46 -3.02
CA ASN A 62 6.12 -14.61 -3.18
C ASN A 62 5.09 -14.71 -2.05
N ARG A 63 5.52 -14.49 -0.80
CA ARG A 63 4.60 -14.44 0.35
C ARG A 63 3.56 -13.33 0.19
N MET A 64 4.00 -12.11 -0.13
CA MET A 64 3.12 -10.96 -0.28
C MET A 64 2.11 -11.12 -1.42
N VAL A 65 2.50 -11.72 -2.54
CA VAL A 65 1.58 -11.99 -3.66
C VAL A 65 0.46 -12.94 -3.25
N VAL A 66 0.78 -13.98 -2.48
CA VAL A 66 -0.21 -14.94 -1.98
C VAL A 66 -1.10 -14.32 -0.91
N GLU A 67 -0.53 -13.52 0.01
CA GLU A 67 -1.29 -12.97 1.14
C GLU A 67 -2.14 -11.73 0.79
N GLN A 68 -1.68 -10.87 -0.12
CA GLN A 68 -2.36 -9.62 -0.46
C GLN A 68 -3.37 -9.76 -1.59
N GLU A 69 -3.21 -10.78 -2.44
CA GLU A 69 -4.05 -11.01 -3.63
C GLU A 69 -4.24 -9.76 -4.51
N ALA A 70 -3.25 -8.86 -4.54
CA ALA A 70 -3.36 -7.58 -5.22
C ALA A 70 -3.40 -7.77 -6.75
N GLY A 71 -4.16 -6.90 -7.43
CA GLY A 71 -4.37 -6.98 -8.87
C GLY A 71 -3.14 -6.67 -9.72
N TYR A 72 -2.18 -5.92 -9.18
CA TYR A 72 -0.97 -5.49 -9.89
C TYR A 72 0.28 -5.65 -9.01
N ASN A 73 1.06 -6.70 -9.29
CA ASN A 73 2.26 -7.02 -8.51
C ASN A 73 3.54 -6.77 -9.32
N ALA A 74 4.58 -6.26 -8.66
CA ALA A 74 5.89 -6.07 -9.29
C ALA A 74 7.03 -6.47 -8.37
N TYR A 75 8.05 -7.09 -8.96
CA TYR A 75 9.34 -7.38 -8.34
C TYR A 75 10.44 -6.84 -9.26
N VAL A 76 11.27 -5.93 -8.74
CA VAL A 76 12.43 -5.39 -9.46
C VAL A 76 13.63 -5.48 -8.54
N GLU A 77 14.64 -6.23 -8.92
CA GLU A 77 15.86 -6.44 -8.13
C GLU A 77 17.09 -5.97 -8.91
N HIS A 78 17.96 -5.27 -8.21
CA HIS A 78 19.29 -4.83 -8.62
C HIS A 78 20.30 -5.19 -7.53
N ASP A 79 21.59 -5.07 -7.82
CA ASP A 79 22.69 -5.52 -6.95
C ASP A 79 22.62 -4.98 -5.50
N GLU A 80 22.04 -3.79 -5.31
CA GLU A 80 21.97 -3.13 -3.98
C GLU A 80 20.56 -3.06 -3.39
N MET A 81 19.52 -3.36 -4.16
CA MET A 81 18.13 -3.18 -3.70
C MET A 81 17.11 -4.03 -4.45
N ALA A 82 16.03 -4.35 -3.76
CA ALA A 82 14.81 -4.90 -4.35
C ALA A 82 13.62 -3.99 -4.08
N VAL A 83 12.77 -3.82 -5.08
CA VAL A 83 11.46 -3.17 -4.99
C VAL A 83 10.40 -4.25 -5.11
N ILE A 84 9.54 -4.32 -4.10
CA ILE A 84 8.38 -5.22 -4.03
C ILE A 84 7.15 -4.33 -3.98
N SER A 85 6.21 -4.52 -4.91
CA SER A 85 4.98 -3.75 -4.99
C SER A 85 3.77 -4.68 -5.08
N MET A 86 2.78 -4.42 -4.21
CA MET A 86 1.46 -5.05 -4.21
C MET A 86 0.43 -3.94 -4.48
N SER A 87 0.39 -3.44 -5.72
CA SER A 87 -0.43 -2.28 -6.06
C SER A 87 -1.89 -2.69 -6.21
N PRO A 88 -2.81 -2.07 -5.46
CA PRO A 88 -4.23 -2.33 -5.61
C PRO A 88 -4.85 -1.50 -6.76
N GLU A 89 -4.15 -0.46 -7.25
CA GLU A 89 -4.68 0.51 -8.22
C GLU A 89 -3.95 0.44 -9.57
N LEU A 90 -4.69 0.59 -10.67
CA LEU A 90 -4.12 0.83 -11.99
C LEU A 90 -3.99 2.33 -12.26
N PHE A 91 -2.76 2.82 -12.27
CA PHE A 91 -2.50 4.22 -12.65
C PHE A 91 -2.91 4.47 -14.11
N PHE A 92 -2.31 3.74 -15.06
CA PHE A 92 -2.85 3.61 -16.42
C PHE A 92 -2.33 2.34 -17.11
N GLU A 93 -3.10 1.86 -18.08
CA GLU A 93 -2.69 0.91 -19.12
C GLU A 93 -2.93 1.56 -20.49
N GLN A 94 -2.03 1.34 -21.45
CA GLN A 94 -2.18 1.83 -22.82
C GLN A 94 -2.28 0.67 -23.80
N ASN A 95 -3.39 0.60 -24.54
CA ASN A 95 -3.61 -0.33 -25.64
C ASN A 95 -3.82 0.49 -26.93
N ASP A 96 -2.81 0.52 -27.80
CA ASP A 96 -2.73 1.41 -28.96
C ASP A 96 -2.91 2.89 -28.59
N ARG A 97 -4.11 3.43 -28.87
CA ARG A 97 -4.51 4.82 -28.59
C ARG A 97 -5.49 4.94 -27.43
N GLU A 98 -5.84 3.83 -26.79
CA GLU A 98 -6.73 3.80 -25.64
C GLU A 98 -5.91 3.78 -24.34
N LEU A 99 -6.32 4.62 -23.38
CA LEU A 99 -5.78 4.66 -22.03
C LEU A 99 -6.88 4.22 -21.04
N THR A 100 -6.58 3.23 -20.21
CA THR A 100 -7.45 2.77 -19.13
C THR A 100 -6.84 3.14 -17.78
N THR A 101 -7.63 3.71 -16.88
CA THR A 101 -7.23 4.01 -15.48
C THR A 101 -8.26 3.37 -14.54
N ARG A 102 -7.87 2.96 -13.33
CA ARG A 102 -8.82 2.44 -12.33
C ARG A 102 -8.55 3.09 -10.97
N PRO A 103 -8.85 4.39 -10.81
CA PRO A 103 -8.62 5.09 -9.55
C PRO A 103 -9.50 4.51 -8.45
N MET A 104 -8.99 4.46 -7.22
CA MET A 104 -9.74 4.06 -6.04
C MET A 104 -9.79 5.20 -5.02
N LYS A 105 -10.92 5.29 -4.32
CA LYS A 105 -11.12 6.23 -3.21
C LYS A 105 -12.13 5.65 -2.25
N GLY A 106 -11.94 5.94 -0.96
CA GLY A 106 -12.68 5.29 0.10
C GLY A 106 -11.96 4.00 0.50
N THR A 107 -11.69 3.85 1.79
CA THR A 107 -11.02 2.67 2.32
C THR A 107 -11.62 2.37 3.67
N THR A 108 -11.98 1.10 3.87
CA THR A 108 -12.39 0.54 5.15
C THR A 108 -11.58 -0.73 5.40
N GLN A 109 -11.50 -1.16 6.65
CA GLN A 109 -10.88 -2.44 6.99
C GLN A 109 -11.76 -3.60 6.53
N ARG A 110 -11.13 -4.70 6.14
CA ARG A 110 -11.85 -5.96 5.86
C ARG A 110 -12.44 -6.52 7.16
N GLY A 111 -13.62 -7.13 7.08
CA GLY A 111 -14.23 -7.86 8.18
C GLY A 111 -13.54 -9.22 8.43
N VAL A 112 -13.64 -9.75 9.64
CA VAL A 112 -13.11 -11.09 9.96
C VAL A 112 -14.09 -12.16 9.49
N THR A 113 -15.38 -11.82 9.40
CA THR A 113 -16.43 -12.66 8.84
C THR A 113 -17.05 -12.02 7.60
N ASP A 114 -17.66 -12.83 6.73
CA ASP A 114 -18.37 -12.33 5.54
C ASP A 114 -19.42 -11.27 5.89
N GLN A 115 -20.12 -11.45 7.00
CA GLN A 115 -21.12 -10.49 7.45
C GLN A 115 -20.49 -9.15 7.82
N GLU A 116 -19.43 -9.17 8.65
CA GLU A 116 -18.71 -7.94 9.02
C GLU A 116 -18.11 -7.26 7.79
N ASP A 117 -17.57 -8.02 6.84
CA ASP A 117 -16.93 -7.47 5.64
C ASP A 117 -17.95 -6.75 4.76
N LEU A 118 -19.14 -7.33 4.59
CA LEU A 118 -20.25 -6.68 3.89
C LEU A 118 -20.74 -5.42 4.62
N GLU A 119 -20.83 -5.46 5.95
CA GLU A 119 -21.21 -4.28 6.75
C GLU A 119 -20.19 -3.14 6.61
N GLN A 120 -18.89 -3.46 6.63
CA GLN A 120 -17.83 -2.47 6.39
C GLN A 120 -17.88 -1.93 4.96
N ALA A 121 -18.10 -2.79 3.96
CA ALA A 121 -18.21 -2.38 2.57
C ALA A 121 -19.40 -1.44 2.34
N SER A 122 -20.58 -1.75 2.92
CA SER A 122 -21.77 -0.88 2.81
C SER A 122 -21.59 0.49 3.46
N TRP A 123 -20.66 0.66 4.41
CA TRP A 123 -20.35 1.98 4.98
C TRP A 123 -19.64 2.91 3.98
N LEU A 124 -19.00 2.37 2.93
CA LEU A 124 -18.33 3.16 1.90
C LEU A 124 -19.26 3.68 0.79
N GLU A 125 -20.50 3.16 0.71
CA GLU A 125 -21.53 3.61 -0.25
C GLU A 125 -22.18 4.94 0.18
#